data_AF-A0A6F8Z0I7-F1
#
_entry.id   AF-A0A6F8Z0I7-F1
#
_cell.length_a   1.000
_cell.length_b   1.000
_cell.length_c   1.000
_cell.angle_alpha   90.00
_cell.angle_beta   90.00
_cell.angle_gamma   90.00
#
_symmetry.space_group_name_H-M   'P 1'
#
loop_
_entity.id
_entity.type
_entity.pdbx_description
1 polymer ?
#
loop_
_entity_poly.entity_id
_entity_poly.type
_entity_poly.pdbx_seq_one_letter_code
_entity_poly.pdbx_strand_id
1 'polypeptide(L)'
;MVDGFKKTWLFFPPDELQSMPELADVPSMPPSMAENLDLFARHGLDNNASLIGIDYPSRTLNVYFGEIPPECFEPKVMISTLREIGLPDPSEHMLGLGEHAFGIYVTLGWDSPRIQRVTYAVMTPDPASLPTRLDPTIERFVKSAPYTYDAADRRFVYAVTSSNDGEYCKLQSYYQWRPHMLHLMLLADSAEGLE
;
A
#
# COMPACT_ATOMS: atom_id res chain seq x y z
N MET A 1 21.10 4.49 5.36
CA MET A 1 20.18 5.59 5.71
C MET A 1 20.99 6.87 5.70
N VAL A 2 20.69 7.83 4.83
CA VAL A 2 21.56 9.02 4.61
C VAL A 2 20.87 10.36 4.83
N ASP A 3 19.55 10.44 4.75
CA ASP A 3 18.83 11.73 4.70
C ASP A 3 18.01 12.06 5.96
N GLY A 4 18.09 11.22 7.01
CA GLY A 4 17.36 11.45 8.26
C GLY A 4 15.85 11.27 8.16
N PHE A 5 15.12 12.01 8.99
CA PHE A 5 13.67 11.93 9.15
C PHE A 5 12.92 12.41 7.90
N LYS A 6 11.90 11.65 7.46
CA LYS A 6 11.14 11.96 6.24
C LYS A 6 9.62 11.89 6.38
N LYS A 7 9.08 10.98 7.20
CA LYS A 7 7.64 10.70 7.20
C LYS A 7 7.06 10.45 8.59
N THR A 8 5.78 10.76 8.74
CA THR A 8 4.92 10.29 9.84
C THR A 8 3.82 9.37 9.32
N TRP A 9 3.25 8.60 10.24
CA TRP A 9 2.19 7.63 9.99
C TRP A 9 1.08 7.85 11.02
N LEU A 10 -0.16 8.01 10.55
CA LEU A 10 -1.36 8.11 11.37
C LEU A 10 -2.20 6.86 11.12
N PHE A 11 -2.33 6.00 12.13
CA PHE A 11 -3.13 4.78 12.06
C PHE A 11 -4.51 5.04 12.63
N PHE A 12 -5.55 4.60 11.92
CA PHE A 12 -6.90 4.60 12.43
C PHE A 12 -7.25 3.23 13.02
N PRO A 13 -8.10 3.17 14.06
CA PRO A 13 -8.56 1.89 14.60
C PRO A 13 -9.28 1.08 13.51
N PRO A 14 -9.10 -0.25 13.46
CA PRO A 14 -9.78 -1.14 12.53
C PRO A 14 -11.31 -1.02 12.51
N ASP A 15 -11.92 -0.69 13.64
CA ASP A 15 -13.36 -0.48 13.83
C ASP A 15 -13.82 0.96 13.59
N GLU A 16 -12.88 1.87 13.29
CA GLU A 16 -13.11 3.30 13.06
C GLU A 16 -12.33 3.79 11.83
N LEU A 17 -12.46 3.09 10.70
CA LEU A 17 -11.88 3.55 9.43
C LEU A 17 -12.49 4.88 9.00
N GLN A 18 -11.69 5.72 8.35
CA GLN A 18 -12.07 7.10 8.05
C GLN A 18 -12.68 7.27 6.66
N SER A 19 -13.57 8.24 6.56
CA SER A 19 -14.22 8.65 5.31
C SER A 19 -13.33 9.60 4.49
N MET A 20 -13.17 9.34 3.20
CA MET A 20 -12.39 10.20 2.28
C MET A 20 -12.98 11.61 2.16
N PRO A 21 -14.30 11.81 2.04
CA PRO A 21 -14.91 13.13 2.13
C PRO A 21 -14.56 13.89 3.41
N GLU A 22 -14.66 13.25 4.58
CA GLU A 22 -14.33 13.89 5.86
C GLU A 22 -12.84 14.25 5.95
N LEU A 23 -11.97 13.37 5.44
CA LEU A 23 -10.55 13.65 5.32
C LEU A 23 -10.26 14.81 4.36
N ALA A 24 -10.99 14.92 3.25
CA ALA A 24 -10.86 16.00 2.28
C ALA A 24 -11.21 17.38 2.89
N ASP A 25 -12.12 17.42 3.87
CA ASP A 25 -12.52 18.63 4.58
C ASP A 25 -11.48 19.12 5.60
N VAL A 26 -10.45 18.32 5.90
CA VAL A 26 -9.33 18.76 6.77
C VAL A 26 -8.59 19.91 6.07
N PRO A 27 -8.44 21.10 6.68
CA PRO A 27 -7.92 22.29 6.00
C PRO A 27 -6.53 22.15 5.37
N SER A 28 -5.70 21.25 5.92
CA SER A 28 -4.35 21.00 5.42
C SER A 28 -4.26 19.83 4.45
N MET A 29 -5.35 19.12 4.13
CA MET A 29 -5.35 18.00 3.19
C MET A 29 -4.97 18.47 1.77
N PRO A 30 -4.22 17.69 0.98
CA PRO A 30 -3.93 18.08 -0.40
C PRO A 30 -5.24 18.19 -1.21
N PRO A 31 -5.37 19.20 -2.09
CA PRO A 31 -6.55 19.33 -2.96
C PRO A 31 -6.83 18.09 -3.79
N SER A 32 -5.78 17.33 -4.16
CA SER A 32 -5.94 16.06 -4.87
C SER A 32 -6.77 15.02 -4.13
N MET A 33 -6.98 15.13 -2.81
CA MET A 33 -7.93 14.26 -2.11
C MET A 33 -9.35 14.52 -2.60
N ALA A 34 -9.80 15.77 -2.53
CA ALA A 34 -11.15 16.18 -2.93
C ALA A 34 -11.41 15.89 -4.43
N GLU A 35 -10.41 16.14 -5.28
CA GLU A 35 -10.50 15.95 -6.74
C GLU A 35 -10.63 14.47 -7.16
N ASN A 36 -10.37 13.51 -6.26
CA ASN A 36 -10.44 12.08 -6.55
C ASN A 36 -11.52 11.34 -5.74
N LEU A 37 -12.43 12.06 -5.05
CA LEU A 37 -13.50 11.42 -4.26
C LEU A 37 -14.41 10.53 -5.11
N ASP A 38 -14.81 10.98 -6.30
CA ASP A 38 -15.65 10.19 -7.21
C ASP A 38 -14.97 8.89 -7.63
N LEU A 39 -13.65 8.92 -7.84
CA LEU A 39 -12.86 7.73 -8.15
C LEU A 39 -12.88 6.75 -6.97
N PHE A 40 -12.63 7.24 -5.75
CA PHE A 40 -12.64 6.40 -4.56
C PHE A 40 -14.02 5.76 -4.33
N ALA A 41 -15.10 6.54 -4.43
CA ALA A 41 -16.45 6.04 -4.28
C ALA A 41 -16.80 4.97 -5.32
N ARG A 42 -16.41 5.17 -6.59
CA ARG A 42 -16.64 4.21 -7.68
C ARG A 42 -16.00 2.85 -7.42
N HIS A 43 -14.87 2.83 -6.72
CA HIS A 43 -14.13 1.62 -6.36
C HIS A 43 -14.44 1.11 -4.93
N GLY A 44 -15.40 1.71 -4.22
CA GLY A 44 -15.73 1.33 -2.84
C GLY A 44 -14.60 1.63 -1.84
N LEU A 45 -13.81 2.68 -2.10
CA LEU A 45 -12.66 3.11 -1.30
C LEU A 45 -12.91 4.42 -0.54
N ASP A 46 -14.15 4.89 -0.48
CA ASP A 46 -14.51 6.20 0.07
C ASP A 46 -14.70 6.21 1.59
N ASN A 47 -14.84 5.05 2.24
CA ASN A 47 -15.11 4.96 3.68
C ASN A 47 -14.17 4.01 4.45
N ASN A 48 -12.97 3.80 3.94
CA ASN A 48 -12.06 2.79 4.46
C ASN A 48 -10.60 3.26 4.57
N ALA A 49 -10.33 4.53 4.88
CA ALA A 49 -8.96 4.95 5.19
C ALA A 49 -8.49 4.29 6.49
N SER A 50 -7.45 3.45 6.41
CA SER A 50 -6.86 2.77 7.57
C SER A 50 -5.59 3.44 8.07
N LEU A 51 -4.85 4.10 7.17
CA LEU A 51 -3.57 4.72 7.49
C LEU A 51 -3.28 5.89 6.56
N ILE A 52 -2.77 6.98 7.13
CA ILE A 52 -2.22 8.12 6.38
C ILE A 52 -0.71 8.20 6.60
N GLY A 53 0.05 8.29 5.52
CA GLY A 53 1.49 8.55 5.54
C GLY A 53 1.79 9.96 5.01
N ILE A 54 2.50 10.79 5.76
CA ILE A 54 2.86 12.15 5.33
C ILE A 54 4.36 12.20 5.06
N ASP A 55 4.77 12.49 3.83
CA ASP A 55 6.17 12.66 3.41
C ASP A 55 6.50 14.15 3.34
N TYR A 56 7.24 14.65 4.33
CA TYR A 56 7.55 16.08 4.45
C TYR A 56 8.49 16.58 3.35
N PRO A 57 9.61 15.90 3.02
CA PRO A 57 10.49 16.36 1.95
C PRO A 57 9.80 16.40 0.57
N SER A 58 8.98 15.41 0.27
CA SER A 58 8.31 15.31 -1.05
C SER A 58 7.02 16.11 -1.11
N ARG A 59 6.51 16.60 0.04
CA ARG A 59 5.18 17.21 0.17
C ARG A 59 4.10 16.33 -0.47
N THR A 60 4.10 15.06 -0.09
CA THR A 60 3.10 14.08 -0.56
C THR A 60 2.44 13.37 0.61
N LEU A 61 1.21 12.94 0.39
CA LEU A 61 0.44 12.15 1.35
C LEU A 61 0.10 10.80 0.72
N ASN A 62 0.25 9.71 1.48
CA ASN A 62 -0.26 8.41 1.10
C ASN A 62 -1.56 8.11 1.86
N VAL A 63 -2.56 7.59 1.16
CA VAL A 63 -3.78 7.05 1.76
C VAL A 63 -3.77 5.54 1.56
N TYR A 64 -3.81 4.80 2.66
CA TYR A 64 -3.90 3.35 2.69
C TYR A 64 -5.34 2.97 2.95
N PHE A 65 -5.86 2.08 2.12
CA PHE A 65 -7.21 1.60 2.22
C PHE A 65 -7.24 0.31 3.04
N GLY A 66 -8.19 0.22 3.96
CA GLY A 66 -8.62 -0.99 4.63
C GLY A 66 -9.82 -1.60 3.91
N GLU A 67 -10.24 -2.81 4.30
CA GLU A 67 -11.47 -3.46 3.81
C GLU A 67 -11.70 -3.28 2.30
N ILE A 68 -10.65 -3.54 1.53
CA ILE A 68 -10.62 -3.24 0.10
C ILE A 68 -11.51 -4.26 -0.63
N PRO A 69 -12.47 -3.83 -1.47
CA PRO A 69 -13.25 -4.76 -2.29
C PRO A 69 -12.34 -5.66 -3.13
N PRO A 70 -12.49 -7.00 -3.08
CA PRO A 70 -11.62 -7.94 -3.80
C PRO A 70 -11.49 -7.64 -5.30
N GLU A 71 -12.54 -7.06 -5.89
CA GLU A 71 -12.59 -6.66 -7.30
C GLU A 71 -11.50 -5.63 -7.64
N CYS A 72 -11.04 -4.83 -6.67
CA CYS A 72 -9.94 -3.87 -6.88
C CYS A 72 -8.61 -4.54 -7.25
N PHE A 73 -8.46 -5.83 -6.95
CA PHE A 73 -7.28 -6.62 -7.29
C PHE A 73 -7.45 -7.44 -8.57
N GLU A 74 -8.63 -7.41 -9.20
CA GLU A 74 -8.82 -8.09 -10.48
C GLU A 74 -8.02 -7.38 -11.58
N PRO A 75 -7.33 -8.12 -12.48
CA PRO A 75 -6.49 -7.52 -13.51
C PRO A 75 -7.21 -6.46 -14.36
N LYS A 76 -8.47 -6.71 -14.70
CA LYS A 76 -9.29 -5.77 -15.50
C LYS A 76 -9.52 -4.46 -14.76
N VAL A 77 -9.83 -4.53 -13.46
CA VAL A 77 -10.07 -3.35 -12.63
C VAL A 77 -8.76 -2.59 -12.43
N MET A 78 -7.67 -3.27 -12.07
CA MET A 78 -6.34 -2.66 -11.94
C MET A 78 -5.92 -1.89 -13.21
N ILE A 79 -6.06 -2.51 -14.39
CA ILE A 79 -5.77 -1.85 -15.68
C ILE A 79 -6.67 -0.63 -15.86
N SER A 80 -7.98 -0.76 -15.61
CA SER A 80 -8.92 0.35 -15.80
C SER A 80 -8.64 1.51 -14.84
N THR A 81 -8.34 1.22 -13.58
CA THR A 81 -8.01 2.22 -12.55
C THR A 81 -6.73 2.96 -12.93
N LEU A 82 -5.66 2.25 -13.31
CA LEU A 82 -4.40 2.90 -13.72
C LEU A 82 -4.61 3.83 -14.93
N ARG A 83 -5.40 3.39 -15.93
CA ARG A 83 -5.75 4.23 -17.07
C ARG A 83 -6.58 5.45 -16.69
N GLU A 84 -7.56 5.29 -15.81
CA GLU A 84 -8.43 6.37 -15.33
C GLU A 84 -7.62 7.46 -14.63
N ILE A 85 -6.64 7.09 -13.81
CA ILE A 85 -5.75 8.03 -13.12
C ILE A 85 -4.56 8.49 -13.98
N GLY A 86 -4.47 8.04 -15.22
CA GLY A 86 -3.46 8.44 -16.19
C GLY A 86 -2.06 7.88 -15.93
N LEU A 87 -1.96 6.74 -15.25
CA LEU A 87 -0.72 5.98 -15.08
C LEU A 87 -0.53 4.94 -16.20
N PRO A 88 0.71 4.46 -16.44
CA PRO A 88 0.98 3.41 -17.42
C PRO A 88 0.20 2.12 -17.13
N ASP A 89 -0.06 1.33 -18.19
CA ASP A 89 -0.62 -0.02 -18.05
C ASP A 89 0.28 -0.88 -17.13
N PRO A 90 -0.32 -1.69 -16.24
CA PRO A 90 0.44 -2.48 -15.28
C PRO A 90 1.25 -3.56 -15.99
N SER A 91 2.43 -3.86 -15.46
CA SER A 91 3.21 -5.02 -15.91
C SER A 91 2.55 -6.33 -15.48
N GLU A 92 2.95 -7.45 -16.10
CA GLU A 92 2.59 -8.79 -15.64
C GLU A 92 2.98 -9.02 -14.17
N HIS A 93 4.03 -8.35 -13.70
CA HIS A 93 4.46 -8.43 -12.31
C HIS A 93 3.48 -7.75 -11.36
N MET A 94 3.04 -6.53 -11.66
CA MET A 94 2.02 -5.87 -10.85
C MET A 94 0.70 -6.67 -10.87
N LEU A 95 0.29 -7.18 -12.04
CA LEU A 95 -0.93 -7.99 -12.16
C LEU A 95 -0.84 -9.30 -11.36
N GLY A 96 0.26 -10.04 -11.47
CA GLY A 96 0.48 -11.26 -10.69
C GLY A 96 0.57 -11.00 -9.18
N LEU A 97 1.05 -9.82 -8.77
CA LEU A 97 0.99 -9.42 -7.35
C LEU A 97 -0.45 -9.24 -6.87
N GLY A 98 -1.32 -8.69 -7.73
CA GLY A 98 -2.74 -8.44 -7.43
C GLY A 98 -3.46 -9.69 -6.91
N GLU A 99 -3.15 -10.86 -7.45
CA GLU A 99 -3.74 -12.15 -7.04
C GLU A 99 -3.54 -12.50 -5.55
N HIS A 100 -2.54 -11.90 -4.90
CA HIS A 100 -2.20 -12.12 -3.50
C HIS A 100 -2.23 -10.82 -2.67
N ALA A 101 -2.54 -9.68 -3.29
CA ALA A 101 -2.45 -8.39 -2.64
C ALA A 101 -3.58 -8.23 -1.61
N PHE A 102 -3.24 -7.61 -0.49
CA PHE A 102 -4.20 -7.21 0.55
C PHE A 102 -4.27 -5.69 0.70
N GLY A 103 -3.22 -4.99 0.27
CA GLY A 103 -3.07 -3.56 0.50
C GLY A 103 -3.04 -2.78 -0.80
N ILE A 104 -3.79 -1.69 -0.84
CA ILE A 104 -3.69 -0.64 -1.85
C ILE A 104 -3.40 0.67 -1.13
N TYR A 105 -2.51 1.47 -1.69
CA TYR A 105 -2.40 2.87 -1.31
C TYR A 105 -2.07 3.78 -2.49
N VAL A 106 -2.61 4.99 -2.45
CA VAL A 106 -2.35 6.04 -3.43
C VAL A 106 -1.38 7.08 -2.86
N THR A 107 -0.61 7.74 -3.71
CA THR A 107 0.14 8.96 -3.36
C THR A 107 -0.53 10.18 -3.96
N LEU A 108 -0.84 11.15 -3.11
CA LEU A 108 -1.47 12.43 -3.36
C LEU A 108 -0.47 13.57 -3.08
N GLY A 109 -0.74 14.78 -3.59
CA GLY A 109 0.14 15.93 -3.37
C GLY A 109 -0.58 17.27 -3.45
N TRP A 110 0.05 18.33 -2.94
CA TRP A 110 -0.55 19.66 -2.89
C TRP A 110 -0.43 20.42 -4.21
N ASP A 111 0.56 20.08 -5.03
CA ASP A 111 0.93 20.85 -6.22
C ASP A 111 0.27 20.31 -7.51
N SER A 112 -0.55 19.26 -7.43
CA SER A 112 -1.26 18.65 -8.57
C SER A 112 -2.55 17.98 -8.10
N PRO A 113 -3.66 18.06 -8.85
CA PRO A 113 -4.91 17.36 -8.51
C PRO A 113 -4.86 15.85 -8.78
N ARG A 114 -3.82 15.36 -9.47
CA ARG A 114 -3.73 13.95 -9.90
C ARG A 114 -3.14 13.06 -8.81
N ILE A 115 -3.60 11.81 -8.75
CA ILE A 115 -2.88 10.74 -8.07
C ILE A 115 -1.53 10.56 -8.75
N GLN A 116 -0.46 10.63 -7.96
CA GLN A 116 0.91 10.55 -8.47
C GLN A 116 1.37 9.10 -8.68
N ARG A 117 0.90 8.20 -7.80
CA ARG A 117 1.29 6.79 -7.76
C ARG A 117 0.20 5.94 -7.13
N VAL A 118 0.13 4.68 -7.55
CA VAL A 118 -0.65 3.61 -6.91
C VAL A 118 0.30 2.49 -6.52
N THR A 119 0.08 1.89 -5.36
CA THR A 119 0.84 0.75 -4.88
C THR A 119 -0.07 -0.39 -4.47
N TYR A 120 0.26 -1.60 -4.93
CA TYR A 120 -0.32 -2.85 -4.47
C TYR A 120 0.68 -3.58 -3.60
N ALA A 121 0.24 -4.15 -2.48
CA ALA A 121 1.08 -4.79 -1.49
C ALA A 121 0.54 -6.14 -1.05
N VAL A 122 1.47 -7.08 -0.86
CA VAL A 122 1.25 -8.41 -0.28
C VAL A 122 2.03 -8.53 1.02
N MET A 123 1.43 -9.16 2.03
CA MET A 123 2.15 -9.59 3.21
C MET A 123 2.42 -11.09 3.08
N THR A 124 3.68 -11.50 3.24
CA THR A 124 4.08 -12.90 3.09
C THR A 124 5.22 -13.24 4.05
N PRO A 125 5.28 -14.46 4.59
CA PRO A 125 6.48 -14.95 5.28
C PRO A 125 7.65 -15.20 4.32
N ASP A 126 7.38 -15.43 3.03
CA ASP A 126 8.37 -15.72 2.01
C ASP A 126 8.12 -14.91 0.72
N PRO A 127 8.84 -13.80 0.51
CA PRO A 127 8.74 -13.04 -0.74
C PRO A 127 9.19 -13.82 -1.98
N ALA A 128 10.00 -14.87 -1.84
CA ALA A 128 10.50 -15.64 -2.98
C ALA A 128 9.43 -16.59 -3.57
N SER A 129 8.34 -16.83 -2.83
CA SER A 129 7.21 -17.63 -3.31
C SER A 129 6.22 -16.83 -4.16
N LEU A 130 6.39 -15.51 -4.27
CA LEU A 130 5.52 -14.67 -5.07
C LEU A 130 5.68 -15.02 -6.56
N PRO A 131 4.65 -14.81 -7.40
CA PRO A 131 4.64 -15.24 -8.81
C PRO A 131 5.64 -14.50 -9.70
N THR A 132 6.58 -13.77 -9.13
CA THR A 132 7.54 -12.91 -9.83
C THR A 132 8.95 -13.05 -9.27
N ARG A 133 9.92 -12.86 -10.17
CA ARG A 133 11.32 -12.93 -9.81
C ARG A 133 11.71 -11.68 -9.01
N LEU A 134 12.14 -11.89 -7.77
CA LEU A 134 12.73 -10.83 -6.96
C LEU A 134 14.02 -10.29 -7.58
N ASP A 135 14.23 -8.98 -7.47
CA ASP A 135 15.53 -8.38 -7.74
C ASP A 135 16.62 -9.04 -6.85
N PRO A 136 17.83 -9.34 -7.36
CA PRO A 136 18.89 -9.96 -6.57
C PRO A 136 19.26 -9.20 -5.29
N THR A 137 19.09 -7.87 -5.28
CA THR A 137 19.30 -7.02 -4.09
C THR A 137 18.24 -7.28 -3.05
N ILE A 138 16.98 -7.39 -3.47
CA ILE A 138 15.83 -7.73 -2.61
C ILE A 138 16.01 -9.15 -2.06
N GLU A 139 16.38 -10.11 -2.91
CA GLU A 139 16.62 -11.50 -2.49
C GLU A 139 17.73 -11.59 -1.41
N ARG A 140 18.83 -10.86 -1.61
CA ARG A 140 19.91 -10.78 -0.62
C ARG A 140 19.42 -10.16 0.69
N PHE A 141 18.60 -9.12 0.61
CA PHE A 141 18.03 -8.48 1.79
C PHE A 141 17.10 -9.42 2.56
N VAL A 142 16.20 -10.15 1.89
CA VAL A 142 15.34 -11.19 2.52
C VAL A 142 16.19 -12.21 3.30
N LYS A 143 17.30 -12.66 2.73
CA LYS A 143 18.16 -13.67 3.35
C LYS A 143 18.96 -13.18 4.56
N SER A 144 19.24 -11.87 4.63
CA SER A 144 20.19 -11.30 5.60
C SER A 144 19.60 -10.26 6.55
N ALA A 145 18.36 -9.81 6.34
CA ALA A 145 17.71 -8.81 7.18
C ALA A 145 17.59 -9.31 8.63
N PRO A 146 18.07 -8.53 9.61
CA PRO A 146 18.02 -8.90 11.02
C PRO A 146 16.60 -8.79 11.57
N TYR A 147 16.29 -9.59 12.59
CA TYR A 147 15.01 -9.58 13.31
C TYR A 147 15.21 -10.08 14.76
N THR A 148 14.30 -9.74 15.67
CA THR A 148 14.41 -10.03 17.12
C THR A 148 13.34 -10.98 17.66
N TYR A 149 12.63 -11.69 16.79
CA TYR A 149 11.49 -12.54 17.11
C TYR A 149 11.67 -13.91 16.45
N ASP A 150 10.75 -14.85 16.63
CA ASP A 150 10.91 -16.20 16.10
C ASP A 150 10.81 -16.26 14.57
N ALA A 151 11.60 -17.13 13.94
CA ALA A 151 11.63 -17.25 12.49
C ALA A 151 10.26 -17.62 11.88
N ALA A 152 9.41 -18.34 12.63
CA ALA A 152 8.04 -18.67 12.22
C ALA A 152 7.13 -17.43 12.10
N ASP A 153 7.41 -16.37 12.87
CA ASP A 153 6.69 -15.11 12.84
C ASP A 153 7.26 -14.14 11.82
N ARG A 154 8.20 -14.59 10.98
CA ARG A 154 8.78 -13.75 9.94
C ARG A 154 7.69 -13.34 8.96
N ARG A 155 7.58 -12.04 8.75
CA ARG A 155 6.67 -11.40 7.81
C ARG A 155 7.44 -10.35 7.03
N PHE A 156 7.03 -10.17 5.79
CA PHE A 156 7.49 -9.14 4.91
C PHE A 156 6.28 -8.48 4.25
N VAL A 157 6.41 -7.19 3.93
CA VAL A 157 5.49 -6.55 3.00
C VAL A 157 6.24 -6.29 1.72
N TYR A 158 5.84 -6.95 0.65
CA TYR A 158 6.34 -6.71 -0.69
C TYR A 158 5.32 -5.92 -1.47
N ALA A 159 5.75 -4.94 -2.26
CA ALA A 159 4.85 -4.06 -2.96
C ALA A 159 5.41 -3.63 -4.32
N VAL A 160 4.50 -3.50 -5.29
CA VAL A 160 4.80 -2.92 -6.60
C VAL A 160 4.06 -1.59 -6.71
N THR A 161 4.81 -0.53 -7.01
CA THR A 161 4.28 0.82 -7.15
C THR A 161 4.35 1.24 -8.62
N SER A 162 3.22 1.67 -9.19
CA SER A 162 3.14 2.30 -10.52
C SER A 162 3.18 3.82 -10.39
N SER A 163 3.86 4.46 -11.33
CA SER A 163 4.02 5.91 -11.47
C SER A 163 4.24 6.29 -12.93
N ASN A 164 4.20 7.59 -13.26
CA ASN A 164 4.50 8.06 -14.62
C ASN A 164 5.94 7.75 -15.08
N ASP A 165 6.86 7.56 -14.13
CA ASP A 165 8.26 7.19 -14.42
C ASP A 165 8.45 5.67 -14.56
N GLY A 166 7.35 4.90 -14.48
CA GLY A 166 7.34 3.44 -14.52
C GLY A 166 7.08 2.81 -13.16
N GLU A 167 7.28 1.49 -13.12
CA GLU A 167 7.07 0.67 -11.94
C GLU A 167 8.36 0.46 -11.14
N TYR A 168 8.21 0.34 -9.82
CA TYR A 168 9.30 -0.04 -8.94
C TYR A 168 8.81 -0.85 -7.74
N CYS A 169 9.70 -1.66 -7.18
CA CYS A 169 9.38 -2.59 -6.11
C CYS A 169 9.90 -2.10 -4.76
N LYS A 170 9.17 -2.44 -3.70
CA LYS A 170 9.55 -2.19 -2.31
C LYS A 170 9.47 -3.50 -1.53
N LEU A 171 10.40 -3.67 -0.60
CA LEU A 171 10.34 -4.73 0.39
C LEU A 171 10.53 -4.12 1.78
N GLN A 172 9.61 -4.42 2.68
CA GLN A 172 9.70 -4.13 4.09
C GLN A 172 9.96 -5.42 4.86
N SER A 173 11.00 -5.40 5.71
CA SER A 173 11.27 -6.44 6.69
C SER A 173 11.11 -5.83 8.09
N TYR A 174 10.42 -6.55 8.98
CA TYR A 174 10.26 -6.12 10.35
C TYR A 174 11.47 -6.55 11.18
N TYR A 175 12.15 -5.58 11.80
CA TYR A 175 13.19 -5.91 12.78
C TYR A 175 12.57 -6.36 14.11
N GLN A 176 11.50 -5.66 14.54
CA GLN A 176 10.66 -6.02 15.66
C GLN A 176 9.23 -6.22 15.17
N TRP A 177 8.55 -7.22 15.73
CA TRP A 177 7.17 -7.55 15.37
C TRP A 177 6.32 -7.71 16.62
N ARG A 178 5.05 -7.34 16.51
CA ARG A 178 4.02 -7.59 17.53
C ARG A 178 2.81 -8.19 16.83
N PRO A 179 2.24 -9.31 17.31
CA PRO A 179 1.07 -9.93 16.69
C PRO A 179 -0.12 -8.98 16.48
N HIS A 180 -0.31 -8.01 17.39
CA HIS A 180 -1.36 -6.98 17.27
C HIS A 180 -1.27 -6.15 15.96
N MET A 181 -0.11 -6.10 15.31
CA MET A 181 0.02 -5.45 14.00
C MET A 181 -0.86 -6.09 12.92
N LEU A 182 -1.17 -7.39 13.02
CA LEU A 182 -2.11 -8.06 12.09
C LEU A 182 -3.50 -7.43 12.16
N HIS A 183 -3.96 -7.14 13.38
CA HIS A 183 -5.25 -6.49 13.59
C HIS A 183 -5.25 -5.05 13.02
N LEU A 184 -4.21 -4.26 13.30
CA LEU A 184 -4.06 -2.91 12.75
C LEU A 184 -3.94 -2.88 11.22
N MET A 185 -3.43 -3.95 10.61
CA MET A 185 -3.32 -4.08 9.16
C MET A 185 -4.55 -4.73 8.52
N LEU A 186 -5.59 -5.05 9.30
CA LEU A 186 -6.81 -5.74 8.84
C LEU A 186 -6.51 -7.11 8.20
N LEU A 187 -5.52 -7.81 8.77
CA LEU A 187 -5.03 -9.11 8.34
C LEU A 187 -5.26 -10.21 9.39
N ALA A 188 -5.97 -9.91 10.48
CA ALA A 188 -6.23 -10.86 11.56
C ALA A 188 -7.03 -12.08 11.06
N ASP A 189 -8.09 -11.86 10.28
CA ASP A 189 -8.95 -12.95 9.78
C ASP A 189 -8.29 -13.75 8.65
N SER A 190 -7.31 -13.17 7.95
CA SER A 190 -6.50 -13.85 6.94
C SER A 190 -5.41 -14.75 7.52
N ALA A 191 -5.09 -14.60 8.81
CA ALA A 191 -4.06 -15.39 9.50
C ALA A 191 -4.56 -16.77 9.96
N GLU A 192 -5.88 -16.95 10.13
CA GLU A 192 -6.48 -18.24 10.53
C GLU A 192 -6.48 -19.28 9.40
N GLY A 193 -6.27 -18.87 8.15
CA GLY A 193 -6.20 -19.76 6.97
C GLY A 193 -4.81 -20.26 6.59
N LEU A 194 -3.80 -20.04 7.44
CA LEU A 194 -2.39 -20.38 7.17
C LEU A 194 -1.81 -21.43 8.13
N GLU A 195 -2.66 -22.12 8.90
CA GLU A 195 -2.29 -23.32 9.68
C GLU A 195 -2.36 -24.63 8.86
#